data_AF-B9TMU8-F1
#
_entry.id   AF-B9TMU8-F1
#
_cell.length_a   1.000
_cell.length_b   1.000
_cell.length_c   1.000
_cell.angle_alpha   90.00
_cell.angle_beta   90.00
_cell.angle_gamma   90.00
#
_symmetry.space_group_name_H-M   'P 1'
#
loop_
_entity.id
_entity.type
_entity.pdbx_description
1 polymer ?
#
loop_
_entity_poly.entity_id
_entity_poly.type
_entity_poly.pdbx_seq_one_letter_code
_entity_poly.pdbx_strand_id
1 'polypeptide(L)'
;MALAADDTLYFSDPDFQRTAAPGGQDKTRVYRVGTDGKITVVDDTLQNPNGVSLSPKGDVLYVNGMVGEHGVLRAYPIVNGVPQQGKDLVDKLGVPDGMAVDCYGNIYVSEHTDKRLRVFTPAGKQIATIKVDANVTNAA
;
A
#
# COMPACT_ATOMS: atom_id res chain seq x y z
N MET A 1 -3.31 3.24 -5.69
CA MET A 1 -2.68 3.12 -7.03
C MET A 1 -1.51 4.10 -7.09
N ALA A 2 -0.42 3.73 -7.75
CA ALA A 2 0.75 4.58 -7.96
C ALA A 2 1.26 4.44 -9.40
N LEU A 3 1.67 5.55 -10.01
CA LEU A 3 2.30 5.59 -11.33
C LEU A 3 3.79 5.95 -11.15
N ALA A 4 4.68 5.11 -11.65
CA ALA A 4 6.11 5.39 -11.66
C ALA A 4 6.49 6.38 -12.76
N ALA A 5 7.68 6.98 -12.66
CA ALA A 5 8.18 7.94 -13.64
C ALA A 5 8.41 7.34 -15.04
N ASP A 6 8.51 6.01 -15.14
CA ASP A 6 8.63 5.29 -16.40
C ASP A 6 7.27 4.82 -16.95
N ASP A 7 6.15 5.34 -16.44
CA ASP A 7 4.77 4.94 -16.75
C ASP A 7 4.37 3.51 -16.32
N THR A 8 5.19 2.82 -15.52
CA THR A 8 4.76 1.57 -14.87
C THR A 8 3.66 1.88 -13.84
N LEU A 9 2.55 1.16 -13.91
CA LEU A 9 1.42 1.31 -12.99
C LEU A 9 1.43 0.24 -11.90
N TYR A 10 1.15 0.62 -10.66
CA TYR A 10 0.93 -0.29 -9.54
C TYR A 10 -0.44 -0.06 -8.91
N PHE A 11 -1.18 -1.14 -8.65
CA PHE A 11 -2.48 -1.05 -7.98
C PHE A 11 -2.76 -2.29 -7.13
N SER A 12 -3.72 -2.14 -6.23
CA SER A 12 -4.22 -3.19 -5.33
C SER A 12 -5.66 -3.52 -5.70
N ASP A 13 -6.08 -4.74 -5.39
CA ASP A 13 -7.44 -5.25 -5.60
C ASP A 13 -7.94 -5.89 -4.28
N PRO A 14 -8.55 -5.10 -3.37
CA PRO A 14 -9.12 -5.60 -2.11
C PRO A 14 -10.54 -6.12 -2.26
N ASP A 15 -11.02 -6.87 -1.25
CA ASP A 15 -12.35 -7.48 -1.26
C ASP A 15 -13.45 -6.61 -0.62
N PHE A 16 -13.13 -5.40 -0.15
CA PHE A 16 -14.04 -4.54 0.62
C PHE A 16 -15.39 -4.28 -0.05
N GLN A 17 -15.46 -4.31 -1.39
CA GLN A 17 -16.68 -4.05 -2.16
C GLN A 17 -17.20 -5.25 -2.95
N ARG A 18 -16.68 -6.46 -2.72
CA ARG A 18 -17.08 -7.65 -3.51
C ARG A 18 -18.57 -7.95 -3.46
N THR A 19 -19.23 -7.71 -2.33
CA THR A 19 -20.68 -7.88 -2.22
C THR A 19 -21.45 -6.97 -3.19
N ALA A 20 -20.95 -5.75 -3.45
CA ALA A 20 -21.55 -4.80 -4.37
C ALA A 20 -21.17 -5.06 -5.84
N ALA A 21 -20.11 -5.83 -6.09
CA ALA A 21 -19.62 -6.17 -7.43
C ALA A 21 -19.30 -7.68 -7.53
N PRO A 22 -20.33 -8.54 -7.60
CA PRO A 22 -20.13 -9.98 -7.71
C PRO A 22 -19.46 -10.34 -9.04
N GLY A 23 -18.53 -11.30 -9.01
CA GLY A 23 -17.75 -11.74 -10.18
C GLY A 23 -16.32 -11.18 -10.25
N GLY A 24 -15.87 -10.45 -9.22
CA GLY A 24 -14.46 -10.09 -9.05
C GLY A 24 -13.53 -11.31 -8.86
N GLN A 25 -12.22 -11.05 -8.80
CA GLN A 25 -11.20 -12.11 -8.75
C GLN A 25 -11.31 -13.00 -7.50
N ASP A 26 -10.86 -14.24 -7.62
CA ASP A 26 -10.91 -15.23 -6.52
C ASP A 26 -9.99 -14.89 -5.33
N LYS A 27 -9.08 -13.93 -5.50
CA LYS A 27 -8.07 -13.58 -4.51
C LYS A 27 -7.72 -12.10 -4.58
N THR A 28 -7.54 -11.47 -3.43
CA THR A 28 -7.00 -10.11 -3.33
C THR A 28 -5.52 -10.09 -3.68
N ARG A 29 -5.08 -9.09 -4.44
CA ARG A 29 -3.68 -9.02 -4.91
C ARG A 29 -3.19 -7.59 -5.09
N VAL A 30 -1.88 -7.47 -5.23
CA VAL A 30 -1.17 -6.30 -5.72
C VAL A 30 -0.67 -6.61 -7.13
N TYR A 31 -0.84 -5.67 -8.05
CA TYR A 31 -0.50 -5.81 -9.44
C TYR A 31 0.50 -4.74 -9.90
N ARG A 32 1.26 -5.09 -10.93
CA ARG A 32 2.08 -4.20 -11.75
C ARG A 32 1.62 -4.31 -13.19
N VAL A 33 1.45 -3.17 -13.87
CA VAL A 33 1.28 -3.09 -15.32
C VAL A 33 2.54 -2.45 -15.89
N GLY A 34 3.28 -3.21 -16.69
CA GLY A 34 4.44 -2.68 -17.41
C GLY A 34 4.03 -1.72 -18.52
N THR A 35 5.00 -0.98 -19.04
CA THR A 35 4.83 -0.08 -20.20
C THR A 35 4.44 -0.79 -21.49
N ASP A 36 4.67 -2.11 -21.55
CA ASP A 36 4.20 -3.02 -22.60
C ASP A 36 2.73 -3.46 -22.40
N GLY A 37 2.06 -2.96 -21.36
CA GLY A 37 0.71 -3.36 -20.96
C GLY A 37 0.65 -4.71 -20.24
N LYS A 38 1.79 -5.37 -19.98
CA LYS A 38 1.80 -6.68 -19.33
C LYS A 38 1.47 -6.55 -17.84
N ILE A 39 0.45 -7.29 -17.42
CA ILE A 39 0.03 -7.35 -16.02
C ILE A 39 0.76 -8.50 -15.31
N THR A 40 1.30 -8.23 -14.13
CA THR A 40 1.98 -9.21 -13.27
C THR A 40 1.53 -9.04 -11.82
N VAL A 41 1.49 -10.14 -11.06
CA VAL A 41 1.21 -10.13 -9.62
C VAL A 41 2.49 -9.78 -8.87
N VAL A 42 2.40 -8.80 -7.97
CA VAL A 42 3.49 -8.39 -7.06
C VAL A 42 3.38 -9.13 -5.73
N ASP A 43 2.17 -9.20 -5.17
CA ASP A 43 1.90 -9.89 -3.90
C ASP A 43 0.46 -10.42 -3.92
N ASP A 44 0.27 -11.64 -3.44
CA ASP A 44 -1.03 -12.25 -3.22
C ASP A 44 -1.16 -12.82 -1.79
N THR A 45 -0.30 -12.40 -0.87
CA THR A 45 -0.29 -12.83 0.53
C THR A 45 -0.96 -11.83 1.46
N LEU A 46 -1.07 -10.56 1.05
CA LEU A 46 -1.82 -9.53 1.77
C LEU A 46 -3.32 -9.74 1.60
N GLN A 47 -4.04 -9.73 2.72
CA GLN A 47 -5.49 -9.68 2.74
C GLN A 47 -5.93 -8.21 2.61
N ASN A 48 -6.89 -7.93 1.73
CA ASN A 48 -7.39 -6.55 1.51
C ASN A 48 -6.27 -5.50 1.34
N PRO A 49 -5.29 -5.70 0.42
CA PRO A 49 -4.29 -4.68 0.14
C PRO A 49 -4.97 -3.41 -0.36
N ASN A 50 -4.53 -2.24 0.09
CA ASN A 50 -5.26 -1.00 -0.20
C ASN A 50 -4.33 0.13 -0.64
N GLY A 51 -3.72 0.87 0.28
CA GLY A 51 -2.79 1.94 -0.05
C GLY A 51 -1.58 1.42 -0.82
N VAL A 52 -1.24 2.10 -1.92
CA VAL A 52 -0.09 1.79 -2.80
C VAL A 52 0.62 3.10 -3.10
N SER A 53 1.93 3.17 -2.84
CA SER A 53 2.76 4.34 -3.13
C SER A 53 4.20 3.96 -3.45
N LEU A 54 5.01 4.89 -3.95
CA LEU A 54 6.41 4.67 -4.30
C LEU A 54 7.31 5.52 -3.41
N SER A 55 8.54 5.06 -3.16
CA SER A 55 9.60 5.93 -2.64
C SER A 55 9.84 7.09 -3.60
N PRO A 56 10.39 8.23 -3.13
CA PRO A 56 10.69 9.37 -4.01
C PRO A 56 11.65 9.01 -5.16
N LYS A 57 12.49 7.99 -4.98
CA LYS A 57 13.40 7.48 -6.00
C LYS A 57 12.77 6.46 -6.95
N GLY A 58 11.56 5.98 -6.66
CA GLY A 58 10.90 4.92 -7.41
C GLY A 58 11.55 3.54 -7.26
N ASP A 59 12.45 3.37 -6.27
CA ASP A 59 13.20 2.14 -6.03
C ASP A 59 12.56 1.21 -4.97
N VAL A 60 11.47 1.64 -4.35
CA VAL A 60 10.67 0.85 -3.40
C VAL A 60 9.19 1.09 -3.65
N LEU A 61 8.43 0.02 -3.80
CA LEU A 61 6.97 0.04 -3.72
C LEU A 61 6.55 -0.17 -2.26
N TYR A 62 5.66 0.69 -1.76
CA TYR A 62 5.01 0.50 -0.46
C TYR A 62 3.56 0.10 -0.68
N VAL A 63 3.13 -0.94 0.04
CA VAL A 63 1.74 -1.38 0.06
C VAL A 63 1.31 -1.64 1.49
N ASN A 64 0.11 -1.20 1.84
CA ASN A 64 -0.52 -1.59 3.09
C ASN A 64 -1.64 -2.62 2.84
N GLY A 65 -1.98 -3.36 3.88
CA GLY A 65 -3.01 -4.39 3.86
C GLY A 65 -3.06 -5.10 5.20
N MET A 66 -3.68 -6.27 5.24
CA MET A 66 -3.84 -7.08 6.45
C MET A 66 -3.03 -8.37 6.37
N VAL A 67 -2.49 -8.78 7.52
CA VAL A 67 -1.94 -10.13 7.78
C VAL A 67 -2.62 -10.65 9.05
N GLY A 68 -3.55 -11.59 8.87
CA GLY A 68 -4.43 -12.02 9.96
C GLY A 68 -5.30 -10.85 10.44
N GLU A 69 -5.26 -10.56 11.75
CA GLU A 69 -6.07 -9.49 12.35
C GLU A 69 -5.36 -8.13 12.41
N HIS A 70 -4.13 -8.03 11.91
CA HIS A 70 -3.33 -6.82 12.01
C HIS A 70 -3.04 -6.22 10.65
N GLY A 71 -3.14 -4.90 10.56
CA GLY A 71 -2.69 -4.17 9.40
C GLY A 71 -1.16 -4.09 9.36
N VAL A 72 -0.60 -4.09 8.16
CA VAL A 72 0.85 -3.99 7.92
C VAL A 72 1.16 -2.91 6.89
N LEU A 73 2.37 -2.37 6.97
CA LEU A 73 3.01 -1.63 5.88
C LEU A 73 4.17 -2.47 5.37
N ARG A 74 4.07 -2.92 4.12
CA ARG A 74 5.07 -3.75 3.45
C ARG A 74 5.82 -2.95 2.40
N ALA A 75 7.13 -3.17 2.32
CA ALA A 75 8.00 -2.58 1.31
C ALA A 75 8.55 -3.65 0.37
N TYR A 76 8.53 -3.37 -0.92
CA TYR A 76 9.04 -4.22 -1.98
C TYR A 76 10.15 -3.45 -2.70
N PRO A 77 11.43 -3.84 -2.55
CA PRO A 77 12.51 -3.27 -3.35
C PRO A 77 12.23 -3.48 -4.84
N ILE A 78 12.49 -2.49 -5.68
CA ILE A 78 12.36 -2.59 -7.13
C ILE A 78 13.76 -2.73 -7.72
N VAL A 79 14.00 -3.84 -8.42
CA VAL A 79 15.27 -4.12 -9.10
C VAL A 79 14.98 -4.29 -10.59
N ASN A 80 15.62 -3.46 -11.41
CA ASN A 80 15.41 -3.45 -12.87
C ASN A 80 13.92 -3.35 -13.27
N GLY A 81 13.16 -2.49 -12.59
CA GLY A 81 11.72 -2.26 -12.84
C GLY A 81 10.79 -3.35 -12.29
N VAL A 82 11.32 -4.37 -11.62
CA VAL A 82 10.55 -5.49 -11.07
C VAL A 82 10.55 -5.43 -9.54
N PRO A 83 9.37 -5.36 -8.89
CA PRO A 83 9.26 -5.53 -7.44
C PRO A 83 9.76 -6.90 -7.00
N GLN A 84 10.58 -6.92 -5.96
CA GLN A 84 11.13 -8.12 -5.34
C GLN A 84 10.23 -8.55 -4.16
N GLN A 85 10.64 -9.60 -3.45
CA GLN A 85 9.93 -10.07 -2.26
C GLN A 85 9.74 -8.93 -1.25
N GLY A 86 8.50 -8.79 -0.77
CA GLY A 86 8.14 -7.78 0.22
C GLY A 86 8.64 -8.11 1.62
N LYS A 87 8.92 -7.07 2.39
CA LYS A 87 9.23 -7.14 3.82
C LYS A 87 8.31 -6.21 4.59
N ASP A 88 7.70 -6.72 5.65
CA ASP A 88 6.93 -5.89 6.58
C ASP A 88 7.86 -4.91 7.30
N LEU A 89 7.61 -3.62 7.12
CA LEU A 89 8.31 -2.53 7.81
C LEU A 89 7.63 -2.19 9.12
N VAL A 90 6.30 -2.26 9.12
CA VAL A 90 5.47 -1.97 10.28
C VAL A 90 4.40 -3.05 10.38
N ASP A 91 4.23 -3.53 11.59
CA ASP A 91 3.14 -4.43 11.99
C ASP A 91 2.23 -3.69 13.00
N LYS A 92 1.07 -4.26 13.31
CA LYS A 92 0.10 -3.71 14.26
C LYS A 92 -0.43 -2.34 13.83
N LEU A 93 -0.68 -2.17 12.54
CA LEU A 93 -1.67 -1.20 12.06
C LEU A 93 -3.08 -1.63 12.46
N GLY A 94 -3.97 -0.65 12.62
CA GLY A 94 -5.41 -0.87 12.69
C GLY A 94 -5.92 -1.35 11.33
N VAL A 95 -6.97 -0.72 10.80
CA VAL A 95 -7.42 -0.98 9.42
C VAL A 95 -6.75 0.03 8.48
N PRO A 96 -5.67 -0.31 7.76
CA PRO A 96 -5.04 0.61 6.85
C PRO A 96 -5.90 0.79 5.60
N ASP A 97 -5.95 2.02 5.10
CA ASP A 97 -6.67 2.39 3.88
C ASP A 97 -5.69 3.01 2.87
N GLY A 98 -5.88 4.25 2.45
CA GLY A 98 -4.91 4.97 1.62
C GLY A 98 -3.58 5.31 2.31
N MET A 99 -2.65 5.80 1.50
CA MET A 99 -1.34 6.25 1.98
C MET A 99 -0.68 7.23 1.00
N ALA A 100 0.22 8.04 1.52
CA ALA A 100 1.07 8.94 0.75
C ALA A 100 2.53 8.89 1.23
N VAL A 101 3.45 9.33 0.38
CA VAL A 101 4.89 9.44 0.69
C VAL A 101 5.34 10.86 0.39
N ASP A 102 5.99 11.52 1.36
CA ASP A 102 6.52 12.88 1.17
C ASP A 102 7.90 12.91 0.48
N CYS A 103 8.39 14.11 0.16
CA CYS A 103 9.68 14.29 -0.52
C CYS A 103 10.90 13.87 0.33
N TYR A 104 10.75 13.70 1.64
CA TYR A 104 11.77 13.13 2.52
C TYR A 104 11.67 11.60 2.63
N GLY A 105 10.67 10.99 2.00
CA GLY A 105 10.39 9.56 2.05
C GLY A 105 9.60 9.12 3.28
N ASN A 106 9.02 10.05 4.06
CA ASN A 106 8.14 9.63 5.15
C ASN A 106 6.81 9.13 4.60
N ILE A 107 6.31 8.06 5.20
CA ILE A 107 5.17 7.29 4.75
C ILE A 107 4.00 7.57 5.69
N TYR A 108 2.93 8.15 5.15
CA TYR A 108 1.71 8.49 5.87
C TYR A 108 0.68 7.41 5.58
N VAL A 109 0.31 6.63 6.58
CA VAL A 109 -0.71 5.57 6.44
C VAL A 109 -1.96 5.97 7.22
N SER A 110 -3.10 6.05 6.53
CA SER A 110 -4.39 6.25 7.20
C SER A 110 -4.87 4.95 7.82
N GLU A 111 -5.27 5.00 9.09
CA GLU A 111 -5.93 3.90 9.80
C GLU A 111 -7.40 4.24 9.99
N HIS A 112 -8.24 3.65 9.13
CA HIS A 112 -9.62 4.07 8.86
C HIS A 112 -10.47 4.20 10.11
N THR A 113 -10.61 3.12 10.87
CA THR A 113 -11.45 3.06 12.07
C THR A 113 -10.81 3.73 13.28
N ASP A 114 -9.49 3.86 13.28
CA ASP A 114 -8.72 4.48 14.37
C ASP A 114 -8.69 6.02 14.25
N LYS A 115 -9.25 6.56 13.16
CA LYS A 115 -9.38 8.00 12.89
C LYS A 115 -8.06 8.73 13.04
N ARG A 116 -7.01 8.15 12.47
CA ARG A 116 -5.66 8.72 12.54
C ARG A 116 -4.84 8.38 11.32
N LEU A 117 -3.80 9.17 11.10
CA LEU A 117 -2.67 8.79 10.28
C LEU A 117 -1.49 8.50 11.20
N ARG A 118 -0.72 7.45 10.87
CA ARG A 118 0.62 7.27 11.41
C ARG A 118 1.65 7.55 10.33
N VAL A 119 2.72 8.21 10.76
CA VAL A 119 3.81 8.62 9.87
C VAL A 119 5.05 7.83 10.23
N PHE A 120 5.66 7.19 9.24
CA PHE A 120 6.83 6.32 9.40
C PHE A 120 7.98 6.79 8.52
N THR A 121 9.21 6.63 8.99
CA THR A 121 10.40 6.71 8.13
C THR A 121 10.45 5.53 7.14
N PRO A 122 11.29 5.58 6.08
CA PRO A 122 11.53 4.43 5.21
C PRO A 122 12.02 3.16 5.93
N ALA A 123 12.56 3.31 7.14
CA ALA A 123 13.01 2.20 7.99
C ALA A 123 11.89 1.62 8.88
N GLY A 124 10.65 2.11 8.78
CA GLY A 124 9.51 1.66 9.59
C GLY A 124 9.41 2.31 10.98
N LYS A 125 10.32 3.23 11.35
CA LYS A 125 10.22 3.97 12.61
C LYS A 125 9.07 4.97 12.55
N GLN A 126 8.11 4.88 13.48
CA GLN A 126 7.06 5.87 13.66
C GLN A 126 7.63 7.20 14.16
N ILE A 127 7.24 8.31 13.53
CA ILE A 127 7.71 9.67 13.87
C ILE A 127 6.57 10.63 14.21
N ALA A 128 5.33 10.32 13.83
CA ALA A 128 4.18 11.13 14.20
C ALA A 128 2.87 10.32 14.22
N THR A 129 1.86 10.91 14.85
CA THR A 129 0.46 10.50 14.75
C THR A 129 -0.40 11.74 14.60
N ILE A 130 -1.26 11.75 13.59
CA ILE A 130 -2.19 12.84 13.29
C ILE A 130 -3.60 12.31 13.52
N LYS A 131 -4.36 12.93 14.43
CA LYS A 131 -5.75 12.54 14.70
C LYS A 131 -6.72 13.31 13.81
N VAL A 132 -7.82 12.68 13.45
CA VAL A 132 -8.96 13.28 12.77
C VAL A 132 -10.27 12.86 13.47
N ASP A 133 -11.36 13.57 13.20
CA ASP A 133 -12.62 13.33 13.93
C ASP A 133 -13.52 12.26 13.29
N ALA A 134 -13.26 11.93 12.02
CA ALA A 134 -14.00 10.96 11.22
C ALA A 134 -13.11 9.79 10.80
N ASN A 135 -13.74 8.72 10.28
CA ASN A 135 -12.97 7.68 9.61
C ASN A 135 -12.21 8.28 8.43
N VAL A 136 -10.96 7.86 8.26
CA VAL A 136 -10.05 8.41 7.24
C VAL A 136 -9.74 7.37 6.18
N THR A 137 -9.91 7.73 4.92
CA THR A 137 -9.72 6.78 3.82
C THR A 137 -8.45 7.03 3.03
N ASN A 138 -7.89 8.24 3.04
CA ASN A 138 -6.71 8.54 2.24
C ASN A 138 -5.88 9.72 2.77
N ALA A 139 -4.66 9.83 2.25
CA ALA A 139 -3.76 10.97 2.36
C ALA A 139 -3.25 11.32 0.95
N ALA A 140 -2.96 12.59 0.69
CA ALA A 140 -2.42 13.08 -0.58
C ALA A 140 -1.41 14.20 -0.33
#